data_AF-A0A060T093-F1
#
_entry.id   AF-A0A060T093-F1
#
_cell.length_a   1.000
_cell.length_b   1.000
_cell.length_c   1.000
_cell.angle_alpha   90.00
_cell.angle_beta   90.00
_cell.angle_gamma   90.00
#
_symmetry.space_group_name_H-M   'P 1'
#
loop_
_entity.id
_entity.type
_entity.pdbx_description
1 polymer ?
#
loop_
_entity_poly.entity_id
_entity_poly.type
_entity_poly.pdbx_seq_one_letter_code
_entity_poly.pdbx_strand_id
1 'polypeptide(L)'
;MFNDALHPSSFYQSLRQTVSDLTMTPCKLELDVLPLDSVDMYGEPDKNSAYSLSGHVEVKLTPPTSLLSDPPASEERLSLESLVLTFEGQSELLAPGTGYAACRLIEFSQELIQNGPIEIGHYWDENLRDPQRWLVTFNLAIPGWLPPTCNTTYGDKTREEPEVSYRLHAKATYRDMRPGSSKSLRSMCYGYSNTPSTQATSSLARIVRINRYALPPPQHTLASSEFPGYPFHSVEFAGSVTGPSNSRIPADVLSKLRVLAYVPEHVPVESNSFPLYLRLRPEDLTAEERKRLRVPKFAISATQTELSRSSMSKKYSQKWPVPPTSEQPPKRAIQARRNDVREYECGLLLSAPPSVSAKHTYSILPPDFPEYFSLHDVTSDASGFAAAAFDEPNAWVQMRLDVPIRDVLVDKEELEQYEDMPLPKLRPSERGPLLSVVHALDVVFVCSYGSAVEDGEAGRDVATDELRLTLPLSLVRMPRRNPRHATTELPRVDARHPVLPPPDSPYAVALPAYNQLYYSNGTLREDATPLPRYTRNPEDAEDPPAPPVVCKQTPSTKLPLSPSPDTTLPGLSSTL
;
A
#
# COMPACT_ATOMS: atom_id res chain seq x y z
N MET A 1 -60.54 10.44 -44.25
CA MET A 1 -60.47 8.97 -44.35
C MET A 1 -59.30 8.64 -45.26
N PHE A 2 -58.32 7.96 -44.66
CA PHE A 2 -57.03 7.41 -45.11
C PHE A 2 -56.47 7.74 -46.50
N ASN A 3 -55.34 8.46 -46.48
CA ASN A 3 -54.26 8.43 -47.47
C ASN A 3 -53.10 7.64 -46.84
N ASP A 4 -52.82 6.43 -47.35
CA ASP A 4 -51.60 5.69 -47.02
C ASP A 4 -50.56 5.88 -48.12
N ALA A 5 -49.45 6.51 -47.74
CA ALA A 5 -48.26 6.67 -48.55
C ALA A 5 -47.32 5.46 -48.33
N LEU A 6 -47.01 4.75 -49.40
CA LEU A 6 -46.06 3.64 -49.43
C LEU A 6 -44.62 4.16 -49.20
N HIS A 7 -44.00 3.75 -48.10
CA HIS A 7 -42.58 3.98 -47.80
C HIS A 7 -41.70 2.87 -48.40
N PRO A 8 -40.67 3.19 -49.23
CA PRO A 8 -39.75 2.21 -49.82
C PRO A 8 -38.57 1.79 -48.91
N SER A 9 -38.63 2.02 -47.59
CA SER A 9 -37.50 1.79 -46.67
C SER A 9 -37.26 0.33 -46.25
N SER A 10 -38.27 -0.54 -46.36
CA SER A 10 -38.22 -1.93 -45.88
C SER A 10 -37.35 -2.84 -46.75
N PHE A 11 -37.43 -2.70 -48.08
CA PHE A 11 -36.70 -3.60 -48.99
C PHE A 11 -35.18 -3.38 -48.94
N TYR A 12 -34.73 -2.13 -48.81
CA TYR A 12 -33.30 -1.81 -48.69
C TYR A 12 -32.70 -2.22 -47.33
N GLN A 13 -33.48 -2.20 -46.25
CA GLN A 13 -33.03 -2.71 -44.95
C GLN A 13 -32.94 -4.23 -44.94
N SER A 14 -33.95 -4.92 -45.48
CA SER A 14 -33.92 -6.38 -45.63
C SER A 14 -32.74 -6.84 -46.49
N LEU A 15 -32.49 -6.17 -47.63
CA LEU A 15 -31.38 -6.51 -48.51
C LEU A 15 -30.00 -6.17 -47.91
N ARG A 16 -29.88 -5.09 -47.11
CA ARG A 16 -28.67 -4.83 -46.32
C ARG A 16 -28.41 -5.94 -45.30
N GLN A 17 -29.45 -6.43 -44.65
CA GLN A 17 -29.37 -7.48 -43.62
C GLN A 17 -29.02 -8.84 -44.25
N THR A 18 -29.66 -9.23 -45.37
CA THR A 18 -29.33 -10.45 -46.11
C THR A 18 -27.92 -10.39 -46.72
N VAL A 19 -27.45 -9.22 -47.17
CA VAL A 19 -26.10 -9.06 -47.73
C VAL A 19 -25.01 -9.02 -46.65
N SER A 20 -25.30 -8.54 -45.43
CA SER A 20 -24.38 -8.69 -44.30
C SER A 20 -24.27 -10.14 -43.83
N ASP A 21 -25.37 -10.90 -43.89
CA ASP A 21 -25.39 -12.31 -43.48
C ASP A 21 -24.66 -13.23 -44.48
N LEU A 22 -24.51 -12.80 -45.73
CA LEU A 22 -23.75 -13.49 -46.79
C LEU A 22 -22.25 -13.14 -46.81
N THR A 23 -21.79 -12.18 -46.00
CA THR A 23 -20.38 -11.79 -46.00
C THR A 23 -19.57 -12.56 -44.97
N MET A 24 -18.59 -13.33 -45.44
CA MET A 24 -17.54 -13.89 -44.58
C MET A 24 -16.87 -12.75 -43.80
N THR A 25 -16.84 -12.86 -42.48
CA THR A 25 -16.00 -11.97 -41.68
C THR A 25 -14.54 -12.35 -41.92
N PRO A 26 -13.67 -11.38 -42.26
CA PRO A 26 -12.25 -11.65 -42.43
C PRO A 26 -11.65 -12.09 -41.10
N CYS A 27 -10.51 -12.76 -41.18
CA CYS A 27 -9.80 -13.11 -39.96
C CYS A 27 -9.41 -11.93 -39.12
N LYS A 28 -9.45 -12.19 -37.81
CA LYS A 28 -9.30 -11.18 -36.79
C LYS A 28 -8.02 -11.46 -36.02
N LEU A 29 -7.13 -10.47 -36.00
CA LEU A 29 -5.98 -10.45 -35.12
C LEU A 29 -6.39 -9.84 -33.78
N GLU A 30 -6.29 -10.62 -32.71
CA GLU A 30 -6.55 -10.19 -31.33
C GLU A 30 -5.26 -10.21 -30.52
N LEU A 31 -5.15 -9.32 -29.54
CA LEU A 31 -4.00 -9.24 -28.64
C LEU A 31 -4.47 -9.40 -27.20
N ASP A 32 -3.72 -10.17 -26.42
CA ASP A 32 -3.87 -10.22 -24.97
C ASP A 32 -2.50 -10.05 -24.29
N VAL A 33 -2.45 -9.30 -23.20
CA VAL A 33 -1.21 -9.10 -22.44
C VAL A 33 -1.26 -9.94 -21.16
N LEU A 34 -0.27 -10.79 -20.99
CA LEU A 34 -0.18 -11.75 -19.90
C LEU A 34 1.09 -11.46 -19.08
N PRO A 35 1.03 -10.54 -18.09
CA PRO A 35 2.13 -10.35 -17.15
C PRO A 35 2.30 -11.61 -16.29
N LEU A 36 3.54 -12.01 -15.98
CA LEU A 36 3.81 -13.22 -15.19
C LEU A 36 3.49 -13.04 -13.70
N ASP A 37 3.73 -11.85 -13.16
CA ASP A 37 3.55 -11.57 -11.73
C ASP A 37 3.29 -10.07 -11.47
N SER A 38 2.99 -9.77 -10.20
CA SER A 38 3.07 -8.44 -9.61
C SER A 38 4.51 -8.00 -9.38
N VAL A 39 4.72 -6.69 -9.26
CA VAL A 39 6.04 -6.10 -8.97
C VAL A 39 6.15 -5.82 -7.47
N ASP A 40 6.96 -6.61 -6.77
CA ASP A 40 7.21 -6.44 -5.34
C ASP A 40 8.48 -5.60 -5.12
N MET A 41 8.28 -4.37 -4.68
CA MET A 41 9.36 -3.43 -4.36
C MET A 41 9.69 -3.48 -2.87
N TYR A 42 10.98 -3.44 -2.54
CA TYR A 42 11.44 -3.50 -1.15
C TYR A 42 12.14 -2.20 -0.75
N GLY A 43 11.79 -1.69 0.43
CA GLY A 43 12.33 -0.46 0.99
C GLY A 43 11.68 0.81 0.44
N GLU A 44 12.33 1.94 0.76
CA GLU A 44 11.89 3.27 0.36
C GLU A 44 11.92 3.47 -1.17
N PRO A 45 11.07 4.35 -1.73
CA PRO A 45 11.12 4.68 -3.15
C PRO A 45 12.49 5.25 -3.55
N ASP A 46 13.07 4.74 -4.63
CA ASP A 46 14.40 5.14 -5.12
C ASP A 46 14.40 5.35 -6.65
N LYS A 47 14.91 6.51 -7.09
CA LYS A 47 15.01 6.89 -8.50
C LYS A 47 15.99 6.04 -9.29
N ASN A 48 16.99 5.50 -8.60
CA ASN A 48 18.11 4.80 -9.23
C ASN A 48 17.92 3.28 -9.25
N SER A 49 16.80 2.79 -8.70
CA SER A 49 16.45 1.37 -8.72
C SER A 49 15.43 1.09 -9.83
N ALA A 50 15.46 -0.14 -10.34
CA ALA A 50 14.50 -0.65 -11.29
C ALA A 50 14.16 -2.10 -10.97
N TYR A 51 12.94 -2.50 -11.28
CA TYR A 51 12.39 -3.83 -11.07
C TYR A 51 11.96 -4.42 -12.41
N SER A 52 12.11 -5.72 -12.59
CA SER A 52 11.71 -6.38 -13.84
C SER A 52 10.23 -6.74 -13.80
N LEU A 53 9.50 -6.36 -14.85
CA LEU A 53 8.16 -6.85 -15.16
C LEU A 53 8.22 -7.61 -16.49
N SER A 54 8.19 -8.93 -16.39
CA SER A 54 8.22 -9.82 -17.55
C SER A 54 6.87 -10.46 -17.80
N GLY A 55 6.63 -10.85 -19.05
CA GLY A 55 5.42 -11.53 -19.45
C GLY A 55 5.41 -11.86 -20.94
N HIS A 56 4.21 -12.12 -21.45
CA HIS A 56 3.99 -12.39 -22.87
C HIS A 56 2.85 -11.55 -23.42
N VAL A 57 2.96 -11.15 -24.69
CA VAL A 57 1.83 -10.69 -25.49
C VAL A 57 1.38 -11.88 -26.35
N GLU A 58 0.17 -12.36 -26.10
CA GLU A 58 -0.48 -13.41 -26.87
C GLU A 58 -1.12 -12.77 -28.11
N VAL A 59 -0.60 -13.10 -29.28
CA VAL A 59 -1.17 -12.74 -30.57
C VAL A 59 -2.06 -13.89 -31.01
N LYS A 60 -3.36 -13.62 -31.17
CA LYS A 60 -4.37 -14.61 -31.58
C LYS A 60 -4.82 -14.32 -32.99
N LEU A 61 -4.80 -15.34 -33.84
CA LEU A 61 -5.47 -15.31 -35.14
C LEU A 61 -6.73 -16.17 -35.03
N THR A 62 -7.88 -15.51 -35.10
CA THR A 62 -9.19 -16.18 -35.06
C THR A 62 -9.65 -16.46 -36.48
N PRO A 63 -10.11 -17.68 -36.81
CA PRO A 63 -10.55 -18.06 -38.16
C PRO A 63 -11.71 -17.20 -38.66
N PRO A 64 -11.94 -17.16 -39.99
CA PRO A 64 -12.98 -16.33 -40.55
C PRO A 64 -14.31 -17.01 -40.22
N THR A 65 -15.27 -16.24 -39.69
CA THR A 65 -16.59 -16.79 -39.36
C THR A 65 -17.60 -16.49 -40.45
N SER A 66 -18.42 -17.49 -40.79
CA SER A 66 -19.54 -17.39 -41.73
C SER A 66 -20.77 -17.97 -41.05
N LEU A 67 -21.90 -17.26 -41.16
CA LEU A 67 -23.15 -17.65 -40.53
C LEU A 67 -23.92 -18.74 -41.29
N LEU A 68 -23.60 -18.95 -42.58
CA LEU A 68 -24.40 -19.76 -43.50
C LEU A 68 -23.69 -21.00 -44.06
N SER A 69 -22.36 -21.08 -43.95
CA SER A 69 -21.58 -22.19 -44.49
C SER A 69 -20.21 -22.27 -43.84
N ASP A 70 -19.67 -23.48 -43.74
CA ASP A 70 -18.27 -23.65 -43.34
C ASP A 70 -17.34 -23.02 -44.37
N PRO A 71 -16.46 -22.08 -43.99
CA PRO A 71 -15.42 -21.57 -44.87
C PRO A 71 -14.66 -22.69 -45.54
N PRO A 72 -14.39 -22.60 -46.87
CA PRO A 72 -13.48 -23.52 -47.51
C PRO A 72 -12.09 -23.40 -46.89
N ALA A 73 -11.32 -24.49 -46.94
CA ALA A 73 -9.94 -24.50 -46.49
C ALA A 73 -9.16 -23.35 -47.15
N SER A 74 -8.57 -22.48 -46.33
CA SER A 74 -7.95 -21.26 -46.82
C SER A 74 -6.69 -20.95 -46.03
N GLU A 75 -5.65 -20.54 -46.77
CA GLU A 75 -4.42 -20.07 -46.15
C GLU A 75 -4.54 -18.58 -45.86
N GLU A 76 -4.15 -18.20 -44.65
CA GLU A 76 -4.06 -16.82 -44.25
C GLU A 76 -2.66 -16.47 -43.81
N ARG A 77 -2.21 -15.32 -44.29
CA ARG A 77 -0.89 -14.78 -44.01
C ARG A 77 -1.05 -13.30 -43.72
N LEU A 78 -0.68 -12.92 -42.51
CA LEU A 78 -0.57 -11.53 -42.07
C LEU A 78 0.91 -11.22 -41.87
N SER A 79 1.34 -10.04 -42.31
CA SER A 79 2.63 -9.48 -41.98
C SER A 79 2.44 -8.55 -40.78
N LEU A 80 2.94 -8.97 -39.61
CA LEU A 80 2.94 -8.16 -38.39
C LEU A 80 4.09 -7.15 -38.47
N GLU A 81 3.76 -5.89 -38.74
CA GLU A 81 4.71 -4.81 -39.02
C GLU A 81 5.26 -4.18 -37.73
N SER A 82 4.43 -4.05 -36.69
CA SER A 82 4.84 -3.54 -35.38
C SER A 82 4.06 -4.20 -34.25
N LEU A 83 4.68 -4.28 -33.08
CA LEU A 83 4.03 -4.68 -31.83
C LEU A 83 4.61 -3.87 -30.68
N VAL A 84 3.87 -2.84 -30.27
CA VAL A 84 4.26 -1.91 -29.22
C VAL A 84 3.56 -2.28 -27.92
N LEU A 85 4.33 -2.48 -26.86
CA LEU A 85 3.83 -2.63 -25.50
C LEU A 85 4.02 -1.33 -24.73
N THR A 86 2.96 -0.77 -24.17
CA THR A 86 2.96 0.47 -23.39
C THR A 86 2.65 0.18 -21.94
N PHE A 87 3.50 0.65 -21.03
CA PHE A 87 3.26 0.67 -19.59
C PHE A 87 2.81 2.07 -19.18
N GLU A 88 1.63 2.17 -18.59
CA GLU A 88 1.04 3.41 -18.07
C GLU A 88 0.83 3.27 -16.56
N GLY A 89 1.20 4.32 -15.82
CA GLY A 89 0.88 4.47 -14.41
C GLY A 89 0.22 5.81 -14.17
N GLN A 90 -0.83 5.80 -13.35
CA GLN A 90 -1.65 6.98 -13.07
C GLN A 90 -2.13 6.98 -11.62
N SER A 91 -2.56 8.16 -11.17
CA SER A 91 -3.28 8.32 -9.92
C SER A 91 -4.59 9.06 -10.17
N GLU A 92 -5.71 8.47 -9.77
CA GLU A 92 -7.06 9.03 -9.86
C GLU A 92 -7.71 8.97 -8.48
N LEU A 93 -8.04 10.12 -7.91
CA LEU A 93 -8.64 10.22 -6.57
C LEU A 93 -10.02 10.84 -6.67
N LEU A 94 -10.97 10.22 -5.98
CA LEU A 94 -12.32 10.71 -5.83
C LEU A 94 -12.63 10.91 -4.36
N ALA A 95 -12.71 12.16 -3.90
CA ALA A 95 -13.00 12.44 -2.49
C ALA A 95 -14.06 13.54 -2.33
N PRO A 96 -14.96 13.45 -1.32
CA PRO A 96 -16.04 14.43 -1.14
C PRO A 96 -15.56 15.89 -1.05
N GLY A 97 -14.42 16.13 -0.39
CA GLY A 97 -13.87 17.47 -0.21
C GLY A 97 -13.07 18.03 -1.38
N THR A 98 -12.61 17.20 -2.31
CA THR A 98 -11.73 17.63 -3.42
C THR A 98 -12.28 17.29 -4.80
N GLY A 99 -13.41 16.60 -4.89
CA GLY A 99 -13.97 16.09 -6.13
C GLY A 99 -13.07 15.05 -6.80
N TYR A 100 -13.19 14.94 -8.11
CA TYR A 100 -12.34 14.10 -8.95
C TYR A 100 -11.02 14.80 -9.30
N ALA A 101 -9.92 14.09 -9.13
CA ALA A 101 -8.59 14.52 -9.51
C ALA A 101 -7.84 13.38 -10.17
N ALA A 102 -7.02 13.71 -11.18
CA ALA A 102 -6.25 12.71 -11.91
C ALA A 102 -4.88 13.24 -12.31
N CYS A 103 -3.88 12.38 -12.30
CA CYS A 103 -2.56 12.68 -12.81
C CYS A 103 -1.88 11.45 -13.40
N ARG A 104 -1.05 11.68 -14.41
CA ARG A 104 -0.19 10.67 -15.03
C ARG A 104 1.11 10.58 -14.23
N LEU A 105 1.49 9.38 -13.82
CA LEU A 105 2.73 9.13 -13.07
C LEU A 105 3.86 8.73 -14.01
N ILE A 106 3.59 7.87 -14.97
CA ILE A 106 4.58 7.36 -15.92
C ILE A 106 3.89 6.83 -17.17
N GLU A 107 4.52 6.99 -18.34
CA GLU A 107 4.09 6.37 -19.59
C GLU A 107 5.34 6.10 -20.42
N PHE A 108 5.58 4.85 -20.81
CA PHE A 108 6.63 4.50 -21.76
C PHE A 108 6.24 3.27 -22.58
N SER A 109 6.85 3.14 -23.75
CA SER A 109 6.54 2.07 -24.71
C SER A 109 7.81 1.33 -25.14
N GLN A 110 7.68 0.03 -25.39
CA GLN A 110 8.72 -0.85 -25.91
C GLN A 110 8.21 -1.53 -27.19
N GLU A 111 8.95 -1.38 -28.29
CA GLU A 111 8.74 -2.15 -29.52
C GLU A 111 9.27 -3.58 -29.31
N LEU A 112 8.38 -4.57 -29.41
CA LEU A 112 8.71 -5.98 -29.23
C LEU A 112 9.24 -6.63 -30.52
N ILE A 113 8.93 -6.06 -31.68
CA ILE A 113 9.39 -6.54 -33.00
C ILE A 113 10.47 -5.60 -33.53
N GLN A 114 11.73 -6.01 -33.37
CA GLN A 114 12.88 -5.15 -33.72
C GLN A 114 13.56 -5.54 -35.04
N ASN A 115 13.38 -6.79 -35.49
CA ASN A 115 14.11 -7.36 -36.63
C ASN A 115 13.31 -7.31 -37.95
N GLY A 116 12.41 -6.33 -38.09
CA GLY A 116 11.52 -6.19 -39.23
C GLY A 116 10.22 -7.01 -39.11
N PRO A 117 9.32 -6.89 -40.11
CA PRO A 117 7.99 -7.51 -40.06
C PRO A 117 8.06 -9.03 -39.94
N ILE A 118 7.16 -9.61 -39.13
CA ILE A 118 7.07 -11.06 -38.91
C ILE A 118 5.85 -11.58 -39.65
N GLU A 119 6.02 -12.62 -40.46
CA GLU A 119 4.90 -13.31 -41.08
C GLU A 119 4.22 -14.25 -40.08
N ILE A 120 2.93 -14.01 -39.86
CA ILE A 120 2.04 -14.82 -39.04
C ILE A 120 1.03 -15.43 -39.98
N GLY A 121 1.02 -16.75 -40.08
CA GLY A 121 0.10 -17.44 -40.98
C GLY A 121 -0.37 -18.77 -40.43
N HIS A 122 -1.55 -19.16 -40.88
CA HIS A 122 -2.12 -20.47 -40.59
C HIS A 122 -2.92 -20.98 -41.79
N TYR A 123 -2.91 -22.30 -41.94
CA TYR A 123 -3.76 -22.99 -42.90
C TYR A 123 -5.00 -23.50 -42.18
N TRP A 124 -6.15 -22.90 -42.47
CA TRP A 124 -7.41 -23.32 -41.89
C TRP A 124 -7.92 -24.56 -42.62
N ASP A 125 -7.96 -25.70 -41.94
CA ASP A 125 -8.63 -26.92 -42.38
C ASP A 125 -10.03 -27.02 -41.74
N GLU A 126 -10.95 -27.76 -42.37
CA GLU A 126 -12.32 -27.96 -41.87
C GLU A 126 -12.35 -28.51 -40.42
N ASN A 127 -11.30 -29.26 -40.04
CA ASN A 127 -11.18 -29.89 -38.72
C ASN A 127 -10.41 -29.07 -37.67
N LEU A 128 -9.74 -27.97 -38.06
CA LEU A 128 -8.82 -27.20 -37.20
C LEU A 128 -9.22 -25.73 -37.17
N ARG A 129 -10.24 -25.42 -36.35
CA ARG A 129 -10.75 -24.05 -36.15
C ARG A 129 -10.39 -23.41 -34.82
N ASP A 130 -9.46 -24.01 -34.09
CA ASP A 130 -8.97 -23.41 -32.87
C ASP A 130 -8.12 -22.17 -33.21
N PRO A 131 -8.32 -21.04 -32.49
CA PRO A 131 -7.52 -19.85 -32.69
C PRO A 131 -6.03 -20.15 -32.51
N GLN A 132 -5.22 -19.77 -33.50
CA GLN A 132 -3.77 -19.92 -33.42
C GLN A 132 -3.16 -18.81 -32.57
N ARG A 133 -2.12 -19.18 -31.81
CA ARG A 133 -1.55 -18.34 -30.76
C ARG A 133 -0.04 -18.26 -30.92
N TRP A 134 0.49 -17.06 -30.88
CA TRP A 134 1.92 -16.78 -30.76
C TRP A 134 2.17 -16.01 -29.47
N LEU A 135 3.21 -16.38 -28.75
CA LEU A 135 3.59 -15.73 -27.49
C LEU A 135 4.86 -14.90 -27.72
N VAL A 136 4.73 -13.58 -27.64
CA VAL A 136 5.86 -12.66 -27.74
C VAL A 136 6.29 -12.24 -26.33
N THR A 137 7.47 -12.65 -25.90
CA THR A 137 8.01 -12.30 -24.57
C THR A 137 8.37 -10.83 -24.46
N PHE A 138 8.15 -10.24 -23.29
CA PHE A 138 8.65 -8.91 -22.94
C PHE A 138 9.33 -8.91 -21.58
N ASN A 139 10.21 -7.93 -21.36
CA ASN A 139 10.81 -7.64 -20.06
C ASN A 139 10.99 -6.11 -19.94
N LEU A 140 10.19 -5.49 -19.09
CA LEU A 140 10.18 -4.06 -18.84
C LEU A 140 10.94 -3.73 -17.55
N ALA A 141 11.76 -2.67 -17.59
CA ALA A 141 12.39 -2.11 -16.41
C ALA A 141 11.45 -1.07 -15.76
N ILE A 142 10.79 -1.46 -14.67
CA ILE A 142 9.86 -0.65 -13.90
C ILE A 142 10.63 0.21 -12.88
N PRO A 143 10.56 1.55 -12.94
CA PRO A 143 11.30 2.40 -12.01
C PRO A 143 10.89 2.17 -10.55
N GLY A 144 11.88 2.01 -9.67
CA GLY A 144 11.66 1.69 -8.26
C GLY A 144 11.20 2.86 -7.39
N TRP A 145 10.98 4.04 -7.96
CA TRP A 145 10.37 5.18 -7.27
C TRP A 145 8.84 5.16 -7.31
N LEU A 146 8.24 4.32 -8.14
CA LEU A 146 6.79 4.30 -8.32
C LEU A 146 6.07 3.97 -7.00
N PRO A 147 4.97 4.67 -6.68
CA PRO A 147 4.17 4.36 -5.52
C PRO A 147 3.55 2.95 -5.64
N PRO A 148 3.21 2.30 -4.52
CA PRO A 148 2.48 1.05 -4.57
C PRO A 148 1.08 1.26 -5.18
N THR A 149 0.54 0.21 -5.80
CA THR A 149 -0.89 0.14 -6.14
C THR A 149 -1.70 0.24 -4.84
N CYS A 150 -2.46 1.32 -4.71
CA CYS A 150 -3.28 1.59 -3.54
C CYS A 150 -4.76 1.64 -3.93
N ASN A 151 -5.58 0.90 -3.18
CA ASN A 151 -7.02 0.96 -3.32
C ASN A 151 -7.56 2.04 -2.38
N THR A 152 -8.11 3.12 -2.93
CA THR A 152 -8.92 4.06 -2.15
C THR A 152 -10.37 3.67 -2.31
N THR A 153 -10.96 3.16 -1.25
CA THR A 153 -12.42 3.04 -1.16
C THR A 153 -12.99 4.42 -0.86
N TYR A 154 -13.61 5.05 -1.85
CA TYR A 154 -14.58 6.13 -1.69
C TYR A 154 -15.85 5.71 -2.47
N GLY A 155 -17.03 5.75 -1.84
CA GLY A 155 -18.30 5.22 -2.37
C GLY A 155 -18.63 3.74 -2.07
N ASP A 156 -19.81 3.33 -2.56
CA ASP A 156 -20.41 2.01 -2.41
C ASP A 156 -19.40 0.87 -2.72
N LYS A 157 -19.46 -0.20 -1.93
CA LYS A 157 -18.57 -1.38 -1.96
C LYS A 157 -18.49 -2.06 -3.33
N THR A 158 -19.37 -1.71 -4.25
CA THR A 158 -19.44 -2.22 -5.61
C THR A 158 -18.39 -1.61 -6.56
N ARG A 159 -17.72 -0.50 -6.21
CA ARG A 159 -16.81 0.26 -7.11
C ARG A 159 -15.41 0.50 -6.53
N GLU A 160 -14.75 -0.55 -6.03
CA GLU A 160 -13.36 -0.46 -5.57
C GLU A 160 -12.38 -0.34 -6.75
N GLU A 161 -12.12 0.89 -7.21
CA GLU A 161 -11.03 1.16 -8.15
C GLU A 161 -9.83 1.81 -7.43
N PRO A 162 -8.59 1.40 -7.75
CA PRO A 162 -7.38 1.94 -7.14
C PRO A 162 -7.19 3.44 -7.37
N GLU A 163 -6.65 4.14 -6.37
CA GLU A 163 -6.15 5.50 -6.55
C GLU A 163 -4.95 5.45 -7.48
N VAL A 164 -3.90 4.73 -7.09
CA VAL A 164 -2.71 4.53 -7.92
C VAL A 164 -2.84 3.21 -8.66
N SER A 165 -2.82 3.27 -9.98
CA SER A 165 -2.98 2.09 -10.84
C SER A 165 -1.96 2.05 -11.97
N TYR A 166 -1.60 0.83 -12.38
CA TYR A 166 -0.67 0.56 -13.46
C TYR A 166 -1.32 -0.40 -14.45
N ARG A 167 -1.10 -0.15 -15.74
CA ARG A 167 -1.69 -0.96 -16.81
C ARG A 167 -0.71 -1.17 -17.95
N LEU A 168 -0.82 -2.33 -18.58
CA LEU A 168 -0.16 -2.67 -19.83
C LEU A 168 -1.15 -2.68 -20.98
N HIS A 169 -0.71 -2.12 -22.11
CA HIS A 169 -1.47 -2.07 -23.35
C HIS A 169 -0.58 -2.52 -24.49
N ALA A 170 -1.04 -3.44 -25.33
CA ALA A 170 -0.35 -3.81 -26.55
C ALA A 170 -1.10 -3.23 -27.76
N LYS A 171 -0.35 -2.72 -28.73
CA LYS A 171 -0.87 -2.29 -30.03
C LYS A 171 -0.04 -2.92 -31.13
N ALA A 172 -0.71 -3.57 -32.07
CA ALA A 172 -0.07 -4.14 -33.25
C ALA A 172 -0.53 -3.40 -34.51
N THR A 173 0.39 -3.21 -35.45
CA THR A 173 0.04 -2.91 -36.84
C THR A 173 0.41 -4.08 -37.72
N TYR A 174 -0.50 -4.46 -38.61
CA TYR A 174 -0.33 -5.62 -39.47
C TYR A 174 -0.92 -5.39 -40.85
N ARG A 175 -0.49 -6.16 -41.83
CA ARG A 175 -0.94 -6.10 -43.21
C ARG A 175 -1.35 -7.49 -43.69
N ASP A 176 -2.46 -7.58 -44.41
CA ASP A 176 -2.83 -8.81 -45.08
C ASP A 176 -1.91 -9.06 -46.29
N MET A 177 -1.29 -10.24 -46.34
CA MET A 177 -0.38 -10.65 -47.40
C MET A 177 -1.09 -11.40 -48.53
N ARG A 178 -2.41 -11.62 -48.45
CA ARG A 178 -3.16 -12.24 -49.56
C ARG A 178 -2.99 -11.39 -50.83
N PRO A 179 -2.37 -11.94 -51.91
CA PRO A 179 -2.35 -11.25 -53.19
C PRO A 179 -3.79 -11.11 -53.67
N GLY A 180 -4.20 -9.90 -54.04
CA GLY A 180 -5.59 -9.50 -54.29
C GLY A 180 -6.42 -10.50 -55.10
N SER A 181 -7.10 -11.42 -54.41
CA SER A 181 -8.17 -12.27 -54.93
C SER A 181 -9.55 -11.69 -54.60
N SER A 182 -9.63 -10.42 -54.21
CA SER A 182 -10.90 -9.74 -54.02
C SER A 182 -11.42 -9.21 -55.35
N LYS A 183 -12.05 -10.10 -56.14
CA LYS A 183 -13.09 -9.69 -57.09
C LYS A 183 -14.38 -9.35 -56.32
N SER A 184 -14.28 -8.61 -55.22
CA SER A 184 -15.46 -8.14 -54.50
C SER A 184 -16.10 -7.02 -55.30
N LEU A 185 -17.37 -7.18 -55.64
CA LEU A 185 -18.20 -6.17 -56.31
C LEU A 185 -18.19 -4.81 -55.59
N ARG A 186 -17.79 -4.75 -54.31
CA ARG A 186 -17.62 -3.50 -53.56
C ARG A 186 -16.48 -2.61 -54.08
N SER A 187 -15.47 -3.16 -54.75
CA SER A 187 -14.37 -2.40 -55.36
C SER A 187 -14.84 -1.58 -56.58
N MET A 188 -15.88 -2.02 -57.29
CA MET A 188 -16.41 -1.29 -58.46
C MET A 188 -17.13 0.02 -58.13
N CYS A 189 -17.74 0.15 -56.94
CA CYS A 189 -18.58 1.31 -56.64
C CYS A 189 -17.87 2.44 -55.88
N TYR A 190 -16.66 2.20 -55.35
CA TYR A 190 -16.02 3.15 -54.44
C TYR A 190 -14.59 3.57 -54.77
N GLY A 191 -14.00 3.12 -55.88
CA GLY A 191 -12.71 3.64 -56.37
C GLY A 191 -11.52 3.51 -55.41
N TYR A 192 -11.66 2.76 -54.31
CA TYR A 192 -10.59 2.57 -53.34
C TYR A 192 -9.54 1.62 -53.94
N SER A 193 -8.31 2.12 -54.03
CA SER A 193 -7.14 1.46 -54.57
C SER A 193 -6.85 0.12 -53.88
N ASN A 194 -6.34 -0.85 -54.66
CA ASN A 194 -5.83 -2.16 -54.24
C ASN A 194 -4.56 -2.10 -53.35
N THR A 195 -4.34 -1.00 -52.64
CA THR A 195 -3.24 -0.87 -51.69
C THR A 195 -3.54 -1.75 -50.48
N PRO A 196 -2.63 -2.66 -50.09
CA PRO A 196 -2.82 -3.48 -48.91
C PRO A 196 -2.93 -2.56 -47.69
N SER A 197 -4.14 -2.47 -47.15
CA SER A 197 -4.45 -1.56 -46.05
C SER A 197 -3.76 -2.07 -44.79
N THR A 198 -2.81 -1.30 -44.25
CA THR A 198 -2.26 -1.55 -42.92
C THR A 198 -3.39 -1.40 -41.90
N GLN A 199 -3.61 -2.45 -41.11
CA GLN A 199 -4.60 -2.52 -40.05
C GLN A 199 -3.91 -2.36 -38.69
N ALA A 200 -4.66 -1.92 -37.69
CA ALA A 200 -4.18 -1.85 -36.32
C ALA A 200 -5.17 -2.55 -35.38
N THR A 201 -4.64 -3.26 -34.41
CA THR A 201 -5.41 -3.87 -33.33
C THR A 201 -4.78 -3.52 -31.99
N SER A 202 -5.55 -3.57 -30.91
CA SER A 202 -5.09 -3.19 -29.58
C SER A 202 -5.67 -4.15 -28.55
N SER A 203 -4.87 -4.49 -27.54
CA SER A 203 -5.32 -5.31 -26.43
C SER A 203 -6.22 -4.50 -25.49
N LEU A 204 -6.99 -5.21 -24.67
CA LEU A 204 -7.54 -4.63 -23.46
C LEU A 204 -6.40 -4.26 -22.50
N ALA A 205 -6.65 -3.24 -21.68
CA ALA A 205 -5.73 -2.81 -20.64
C ALA A 205 -5.61 -3.90 -19.57
N ARG A 206 -4.38 -4.33 -19.25
CA ARG A 206 -4.13 -5.36 -18.25
C ARG A 206 -3.51 -4.74 -17.01
N ILE A 207 -4.17 -4.92 -15.86
CA ILE A 207 -3.74 -4.32 -14.59
C ILE A 207 -2.43 -4.96 -14.13
N VAL A 208 -1.48 -4.12 -13.76
CA VAL A 208 -0.24 -4.52 -13.09
C VAL A 208 -0.32 -4.09 -11.65
N ARG A 209 -0.09 -5.02 -10.72
CA ARG A 209 -0.03 -4.71 -9.29
C ARG A 209 1.41 -4.43 -8.90
N ILE A 210 1.65 -3.27 -8.32
CA ILE A 210 2.92 -2.91 -7.69
C ILE A 210 2.71 -2.94 -6.18
N ASN A 211 3.45 -3.77 -5.46
CA ASN A 211 3.45 -3.77 -4.01
C ASN A 211 4.75 -3.13 -3.52
N ARG A 212 4.69 -2.47 -2.35
CA ARG A 212 5.88 -1.97 -1.68
C ARG A 212 5.91 -2.49 -0.25
N TYR A 213 7.03 -3.08 0.12
CA TYR A 213 7.25 -3.69 1.42
C TYR A 213 8.39 -3.00 2.14
N ALA A 214 8.21 -2.75 3.43
CA ALA A 214 9.33 -2.43 4.30
C ALA A 214 10.07 -3.71 4.69
N LEU A 215 11.38 -3.62 4.85
CA LEU A 215 12.17 -4.74 5.34
C LEU A 215 12.01 -4.82 6.87
N PRO A 216 11.78 -6.03 7.44
CA PRO A 216 11.76 -6.18 8.88
C PRO A 216 13.11 -5.82 9.50
N PRO A 217 13.11 -5.34 10.76
CA PRO A 217 14.31 -5.34 11.59
C PRO A 217 15.06 -6.67 11.50
N PRO A 218 16.40 -6.68 11.46
CA PRO A 218 17.17 -7.89 11.70
C PRO A 218 16.75 -8.51 13.05
N GLN A 219 16.45 -9.81 13.09
CA GLN A 219 15.90 -10.46 14.31
C GLN A 219 16.86 -10.38 15.51
N HIS A 220 18.17 -10.29 15.25
CA HIS A 220 19.21 -10.27 16.27
C HIS A 220 19.34 -8.95 17.02
N THR A 221 18.76 -7.84 16.53
CA THR A 221 18.76 -6.56 17.28
C THR A 221 17.67 -6.53 18.37
N LEU A 222 16.71 -7.46 18.34
CA LEU A 222 15.57 -7.49 19.26
C LEU A 222 15.78 -8.42 20.47
N ALA A 223 16.75 -9.34 20.42
CA ALA A 223 16.82 -10.47 21.35
C ALA A 223 17.74 -10.28 22.56
N SER A 224 18.63 -9.26 22.57
CA SER A 224 19.69 -9.14 23.58
C SER A 224 19.66 -7.85 24.40
N SER A 225 18.71 -6.95 24.19
CA SER A 225 18.62 -5.68 24.92
C SER A 225 17.19 -5.43 25.39
N GLU A 226 17.03 -5.11 26.68
CA GLU A 226 15.76 -4.62 27.25
C GLU A 226 15.27 -3.34 26.54
N PHE A 227 16.19 -2.62 25.86
CA PHE A 227 15.90 -1.48 25.00
C PHE A 227 16.52 -1.67 23.62
N PRO A 228 15.70 -1.84 22.57
CA PRO A 228 16.22 -1.99 21.23
C PRO A 228 16.78 -0.66 20.75
N GLY A 229 18.12 -0.52 20.73
CA GLY A 229 18.81 0.65 20.17
C GLY A 229 18.51 0.86 18.69
N TYR A 230 18.01 -0.16 18.00
CA TYR A 230 17.54 -0.12 16.61
C TYR A 230 16.60 -1.31 16.33
N PRO A 231 15.51 -1.16 15.54
CA PRO A 231 15.01 0.02 14.83
C PRO A 231 13.79 0.65 15.54
N PHE A 232 14.06 1.59 16.44
CA PHE A 232 13.03 2.32 17.16
C PHE A 232 13.23 3.81 16.93
N HIS A 233 12.15 4.53 16.64
CA HIS A 233 12.16 5.97 16.71
C HIS A 233 12.12 6.37 18.18
N SER A 234 13.13 7.11 18.62
CA SER A 234 13.15 7.75 19.93
C SER A 234 12.85 9.23 19.77
N VAL A 235 11.89 9.75 20.52
CA VAL A 235 11.75 11.18 20.73
C VAL A 235 12.13 11.46 22.18
N GLU A 236 13.13 12.33 22.35
CA GLU A 236 13.48 12.89 23.64
C GLU A 236 12.79 14.24 23.77
N PHE A 237 11.96 14.36 24.81
CA PHE A 237 11.50 15.67 25.23
C PHE A 237 12.52 16.26 26.21
N ALA A 238 13.18 17.32 25.76
CA ALA A 238 14.07 18.14 26.55
C ALA A 238 13.43 19.51 26.82
N GLY A 239 12.38 19.54 27.65
CA GLY A 239 11.99 20.69 28.47
C GLY A 239 12.00 22.08 27.81
N SER A 240 11.12 22.36 26.86
CA SER A 240 10.62 23.73 26.69
C SER A 240 9.11 23.69 26.53
N VAL A 241 8.39 24.24 27.51
CA VAL A 241 6.93 24.36 27.47
C VAL A 241 6.57 25.32 26.35
N THR A 242 6.18 24.80 25.17
CA THR A 242 5.72 25.62 24.04
C THR A 242 4.24 26.00 24.17
N GLY A 243 3.66 25.83 25.36
CA GLY A 243 2.30 26.27 25.67
C GLY A 243 2.22 27.80 25.84
N PRO A 244 1.03 28.40 25.64
CA PRO A 244 0.84 29.84 25.78
C PRO A 244 1.03 30.27 27.25
N SER A 245 2.24 30.71 27.63
CA SER A 245 2.65 31.56 28.79
C SER A 245 1.97 31.39 30.17
N ASN A 246 1.17 30.34 30.37
CA ASN A 246 0.30 30.13 31.53
C ASN A 246 0.63 28.83 32.27
N SER A 247 1.89 28.36 32.18
CA SER A 247 2.35 27.21 32.98
C SER A 247 2.17 27.56 34.44
N ARG A 248 1.41 26.75 35.18
CA ARG A 248 1.21 26.93 36.62
C ARG A 248 2.36 26.31 37.42
N ILE A 249 3.05 25.34 36.84
CA ILE A 249 4.26 24.74 37.40
C ILE A 249 5.46 25.61 36.98
N PRO A 250 6.40 25.89 37.91
CA PRO A 250 7.62 26.62 37.58
C PRO A 250 8.37 26.00 36.40
N ALA A 251 8.72 26.82 35.40
CA ALA A 251 9.31 26.35 34.14
C ALA A 251 10.68 25.68 34.36
N ASP A 252 11.43 26.13 35.37
CA ASP A 252 12.68 25.50 35.82
C ASP A 252 12.45 24.07 36.30
N VAL A 253 11.37 23.80 37.05
CA VAL A 253 11.00 22.45 37.51
C VAL A 253 10.60 21.56 36.33
N LEU A 254 9.77 22.05 35.40
CA LEU A 254 9.36 21.24 34.23
C LEU A 254 10.50 21.00 33.25
N SER A 255 11.42 21.95 33.08
CA SER A 255 12.57 21.81 32.17
C SER A 255 13.53 20.69 32.58
N LYS A 256 13.53 20.38 33.88
CA LYS A 256 14.30 19.31 34.54
C LYS A 256 13.64 17.93 34.45
N LEU A 257 12.37 17.86 34.03
CA LEU A 257 11.72 16.57 33.77
C LEU A 257 12.14 16.07 32.38
N ARG A 258 12.81 14.91 32.33
CA ARG A 258 13.16 14.24 31.08
C ARG A 258 12.19 13.11 30.79
N VAL A 259 11.71 13.09 29.55
CA VAL A 259 10.84 12.03 29.06
C VAL A 259 11.40 11.49 27.74
N LEU A 260 11.61 10.18 27.69
CA LEU A 260 11.97 9.45 26.49
C LEU A 260 10.80 8.56 26.08
N ALA A 261 10.40 8.63 24.82
CA ALA A 261 9.39 7.76 24.27
C ALA A 261 9.96 7.02 23.05
N TYR A 262 9.72 5.71 22.98
CA TYR A 262 10.18 4.85 21.90
C TYR A 262 9.02 4.09 21.26
N VAL A 263 8.97 4.13 19.93
CA VAL A 263 8.05 3.34 19.10
C VAL A 263 8.84 2.63 18.01
N PRO A 264 8.37 1.48 17.48
CA PRO A 264 9.01 0.84 16.34
C PRO A 264 9.12 1.81 15.16
N GLU A 265 10.26 1.77 14.46
CA GLU A 265 10.45 2.54 13.21
C GLU A 265 9.40 2.16 12.17
N HIS A 266 9.02 0.89 12.14
CA HIS A 266 8.05 0.32 11.22
C HIS A 266 7.05 -0.55 11.97
N VAL A 267 5.77 -0.23 11.84
CA VAL A 267 4.66 -0.98 12.41
C VAL A 267 3.91 -1.67 11.26
N PRO A 268 3.78 -3.00 11.25
CA PRO A 268 3.03 -3.68 10.20
C PRO A 268 1.56 -3.21 10.20
N VAL A 269 1.00 -2.87 9.05
CA VAL A 269 -0.43 -2.51 8.94
C VAL A 269 -1.32 -3.68 9.38
N GLU A 270 -0.87 -4.91 9.18
CA GLU A 270 -1.57 -6.12 9.59
C GLU A 270 -1.40 -6.46 11.10
N SER A 271 -0.68 -5.64 11.87
CA SER A 271 -0.52 -5.84 13.31
C SER A 271 -1.70 -5.25 14.09
N ASN A 272 -2.16 -5.98 15.11
CA ASN A 272 -3.26 -5.54 15.98
C ASN A 272 -2.78 -4.60 17.09
N SER A 273 -1.47 -4.49 17.32
CA SER A 273 -0.87 -3.61 18.33
C SER A 273 0.61 -3.37 18.07
N PHE A 274 1.16 -2.34 18.69
CA PHE A 274 2.59 -2.06 18.72
C PHE A 274 3.06 -1.65 20.12
N PRO A 275 4.31 -1.99 20.50
CA PRO A 275 4.83 -1.61 21.81
C PRO A 275 5.24 -0.12 21.83
N LEU A 276 4.83 0.59 22.88
CA LEU A 276 5.31 1.91 23.28
C LEU A 276 6.14 1.75 24.56
N TYR A 277 7.37 2.26 24.54
CA TYR A 277 8.21 2.34 25.73
C TYR A 277 8.34 3.79 26.17
N LEU A 278 8.10 4.04 27.46
CA LEU A 278 8.22 5.37 28.06
C LEU A 278 9.25 5.31 29.19
N ARG A 279 10.14 6.30 29.24
CA ARG A 279 11.06 6.51 30.36
C ARG A 279 10.91 7.92 30.88
N LEU A 280 10.77 8.06 32.19
CA LEU A 280 10.70 9.35 32.85
C LEU A 280 11.77 9.43 33.92
N ARG A 281 12.46 10.57 34.00
CA ARG A 281 13.33 10.88 35.14
C ARG A 281 13.25 12.36 35.52
N PRO A 282 13.31 12.67 36.81
CA PRO A 282 13.66 14.00 37.28
C PRO A 282 15.19 14.18 37.15
N GLU A 283 15.66 15.15 36.38
CA GLU A 283 17.08 15.49 36.24
C GLU A 283 17.36 16.79 37.01
N ASP A 284 18.31 16.80 37.95
CA ASP A 284 18.69 18.00 38.71
C ASP A 284 17.57 18.65 39.55
N LEU A 285 16.51 17.90 39.89
CA LEU A 285 15.49 18.33 40.85
C LEU A 285 15.94 18.06 42.28
N THR A 286 15.79 19.06 43.14
CA THR A 286 16.04 18.92 44.58
C THR A 286 15.07 17.90 45.20
N ALA A 287 15.40 17.34 46.36
CA ALA A 287 14.53 16.38 47.05
C ALA A 287 13.15 16.97 47.37
N GLU A 288 13.09 18.27 47.70
CA GLU A 288 11.83 18.98 47.97
C GLU A 288 11.00 19.14 46.69
N GLU A 289 11.61 19.56 45.58
CA GLU A 289 10.93 19.67 44.29
C GLU A 289 10.45 18.30 43.79
N ARG A 290 11.25 17.24 43.94
CA ARG A 290 10.86 15.86 43.60
C ARG A 290 9.68 15.35 44.41
N LYS A 291 9.56 15.77 45.67
CA LYS A 291 8.40 15.43 46.52
C LYS A 291 7.13 16.17 46.08
N ARG A 292 7.29 17.39 45.58
CA ARG A 292 6.19 18.26 45.13
C ARG A 292 5.70 17.93 43.73
N LEU A 293 6.61 17.54 42.83
CA LEU A 293 6.30 17.14 41.46
C LEU A 293 5.78 15.71 41.43
N ARG A 294 4.60 15.53 40.85
CA ARG A 294 3.96 14.23 40.63
C ARG A 294 3.52 14.12 39.18
N VAL A 295 3.52 12.91 38.65
CA VAL A 295 2.98 12.60 37.33
C VAL A 295 1.92 11.55 37.55
N PRO A 296 0.70 11.93 37.99
CA PRO A 296 -0.31 10.96 38.40
C PRO A 296 -0.79 10.05 37.26
N LYS A 297 -0.86 10.58 36.04
CA LYS A 297 -1.42 9.87 34.90
C LYS A 297 -0.86 10.37 33.58
N PHE A 298 -0.99 9.56 32.54
CA PHE A 298 -0.74 9.95 31.15
C PHE A 298 -1.85 9.46 30.23
N ALA A 299 -2.02 10.15 29.11
CA ALA A 299 -2.95 9.80 28.05
C ALA A 299 -2.21 9.51 26.75
N ILE A 300 -2.79 8.69 25.89
CA ILE A 300 -2.27 8.39 24.57
C ILE A 300 -3.34 8.61 23.52
N SER A 301 -2.95 9.20 22.39
CA SER A 301 -3.78 9.32 21.20
C SER A 301 -2.97 8.91 19.98
N ALA A 302 -3.42 7.90 19.23
CA ALA A 302 -2.81 7.52 17.96
C ALA A 302 -3.74 7.95 16.83
N THR A 303 -3.23 8.66 15.83
CA THR A 303 -4.06 9.24 14.76
C THR A 303 -3.54 8.94 13.36
N GLN A 304 -4.47 8.67 12.44
CA GLN A 304 -4.24 8.62 10.99
C GLN A 304 -4.76 9.91 10.39
N THR A 305 -3.88 10.69 9.77
CA THR A 305 -4.22 11.88 9.02
C THR A 305 -4.16 11.58 7.52
N GLU A 306 -5.28 11.75 6.84
CA GLU A 306 -5.39 11.67 5.39
C GLU A 306 -5.47 13.07 4.78
N LEU A 307 -4.61 13.34 3.80
CA LEU A 307 -4.59 14.59 3.05
C LEU A 307 -4.85 14.31 1.58
N SER A 308 -6.10 14.51 1.15
CA SER A 308 -6.52 14.42 -0.26
C SER A 308 -6.34 15.76 -0.96
N ARG A 309 -6.07 15.75 -2.27
CA ARG A 309 -5.79 16.95 -3.06
C ARG A 309 -6.46 16.87 -4.42
N SER A 310 -6.93 18.02 -4.91
CA SER A 310 -7.47 18.14 -6.27
C SER A 310 -6.37 18.22 -7.36
N SER A 311 -5.09 18.26 -6.97
CA SER A 311 -3.94 18.25 -7.89
C SER A 311 -2.70 17.63 -7.25
N MET A 312 -1.78 17.16 -8.10
CA MET A 312 -0.51 16.56 -7.65
C MET A 312 0.29 17.56 -6.80
N SER A 313 0.78 17.12 -5.64
CA SER A 313 1.53 18.01 -4.76
C SER A 313 2.86 18.47 -5.40
N LYS A 314 3.20 19.77 -5.24
CA LYS A 314 4.47 20.33 -5.74
C LYS A 314 5.69 19.59 -5.16
N LYS A 315 5.62 19.18 -3.90
CA LYS A 315 6.69 18.40 -3.24
C LYS A 315 6.89 17.05 -3.93
N TYR A 316 5.81 16.40 -4.36
CA TYR A 316 5.88 15.12 -5.07
C TYR A 316 6.47 15.29 -6.47
N SER A 317 6.00 16.27 -7.25
CA SER A 317 6.48 16.50 -8.62
C SER A 317 7.92 17.00 -8.69
N GLN A 318 8.40 17.73 -7.67
CA GLN A 318 9.82 18.07 -7.54
C GLN A 318 10.67 16.88 -7.10
N LYS A 319 10.11 15.99 -6.27
CA LYS A 319 10.83 14.82 -5.78
C LYS A 319 10.94 13.75 -6.85
N TRP A 320 9.96 13.53 -7.71
CA TRP A 320 9.91 12.37 -8.62
C TRP A 320 9.86 12.75 -10.10
N PRO A 321 10.38 11.92 -11.01
CA PRO A 321 10.43 12.20 -12.44
C PRO A 321 9.05 11.95 -13.10
N VAL A 322 8.06 12.74 -12.69
CA VAL A 322 6.70 12.70 -13.26
C VAL A 322 6.64 13.44 -14.60
N PRO A 323 5.71 13.08 -15.52
CA PRO A 323 5.51 13.80 -16.77
C PRO A 323 5.21 15.28 -16.55
N PRO A 324 5.70 16.17 -17.44
CA PRO A 324 5.50 17.61 -17.31
C PRO A 324 4.02 18.00 -17.43
N THR A 325 3.65 19.18 -16.95
CA THR A 325 2.25 19.67 -16.95
C THR A 325 1.59 19.69 -18.33
N SER A 326 2.36 19.79 -19.42
CA SER A 326 1.85 19.66 -20.80
C SER A 326 1.28 18.27 -21.11
N GLU A 327 1.82 17.24 -20.47
CA GLU A 327 1.42 15.85 -20.60
C GLU A 327 0.51 15.37 -19.46
N GLN A 328 0.10 16.27 -18.57
CA GLN A 328 -0.84 15.94 -17.50
C GLN A 328 -2.29 16.18 -17.96
N PRO A 329 -3.27 15.46 -17.40
CA PRO A 329 -4.68 15.82 -17.57
C PRO A 329 -4.96 17.26 -17.08
N PRO A 330 -5.91 17.99 -17.69
CA PRO A 330 -6.74 17.58 -18.82
C PRO A 330 -6.07 17.74 -20.20
N LYS A 331 -4.84 18.31 -20.28
CA LYS A 331 -4.17 18.60 -21.56
C LYS A 331 -3.88 17.35 -22.38
N ARG A 332 -3.49 16.26 -21.71
CA ARG A 332 -3.38 14.92 -22.29
C ARG A 332 -4.19 13.94 -21.46
N ALA A 333 -5.31 13.48 -22.04
CA ALA A 333 -6.19 12.50 -21.40
C ALA A 333 -5.43 11.23 -21.00
N ILE A 334 -5.80 10.64 -19.87
CA ILE A 334 -5.41 9.28 -19.46
C ILE A 334 -6.12 8.28 -20.39
N GLN A 335 -5.45 7.19 -20.78
CA GLN A 335 -6.03 6.22 -21.72
C GLN A 335 -7.10 5.35 -21.02
N ALA A 336 -6.77 4.80 -19.86
CA ALA A 336 -7.65 3.93 -19.08
C ALA A 336 -8.17 4.66 -17.84
N ARG A 337 -9.21 5.47 -17.99
CA ARG A 337 -9.82 6.20 -16.86
C ARG A 337 -10.63 5.29 -15.97
N ARG A 338 -10.90 5.73 -14.75
CA ARG A 338 -11.91 5.11 -13.88
C ARG A 338 -13.29 5.06 -14.55
N ASN A 339 -14.07 4.02 -14.25
CA ASN A 339 -15.39 3.83 -14.88
C ASN A 339 -16.46 4.81 -14.40
N ASP A 340 -16.32 5.30 -13.16
CA ASP A 340 -17.24 6.23 -12.48
C ASP A 340 -17.04 7.70 -12.88
N VAL A 341 -15.97 8.03 -13.59
CA VAL A 341 -15.61 9.41 -13.98
C VAL A 341 -16.68 10.08 -14.84
N ARG A 342 -17.46 9.31 -15.60
CA ARG A 342 -18.53 9.84 -16.44
C ARG A 342 -19.58 10.61 -15.65
N GLU A 343 -19.86 10.19 -14.41
CA GLU A 343 -20.83 10.86 -13.54
C GLU A 343 -20.33 12.27 -13.16
N TYR A 344 -19.02 12.43 -12.95
CA TYR A 344 -18.37 13.71 -12.70
C TYR A 344 -18.31 14.61 -13.93
N GLU A 345 -17.94 14.05 -15.09
CA GLU A 345 -17.84 14.81 -16.34
C GLU A 345 -19.18 15.38 -16.80
N CYS A 346 -20.29 14.68 -16.52
CA CYS A 346 -21.64 15.15 -16.79
C CYS A 346 -22.10 16.28 -15.83
N GLY A 347 -21.25 16.71 -14.88
CA GLY A 347 -21.58 17.73 -13.89
C GLY A 347 -22.61 17.28 -12.85
N LEU A 348 -22.85 15.97 -12.73
CA LEU A 348 -23.78 15.41 -11.75
C LEU A 348 -23.17 15.41 -10.34
N LEU A 349 -21.85 15.54 -10.24
CA LEU A 349 -21.09 15.61 -9.00
C LEU A 349 -20.16 16.83 -9.01
N LEU A 350 -20.07 17.54 -7.89
CA LEU A 350 -19.35 18.82 -7.78
C LEU A 350 -17.85 18.63 -8.06
N SER A 351 -17.32 19.37 -9.04
CA SER A 351 -15.88 19.53 -9.23
C SER A 351 -15.37 20.60 -8.27
N ALA A 352 -14.48 20.24 -7.35
CA ALA A 352 -13.87 21.22 -6.46
C ALA A 352 -12.94 22.16 -7.25
N PRO A 353 -12.73 23.40 -6.78
CA PRO A 353 -11.74 24.29 -7.35
C PRO A 353 -10.33 23.65 -7.44
N PRO A 354 -9.50 24.07 -8.40
CA PRO A 354 -8.12 23.59 -8.47
C PRO A 354 -7.34 23.96 -7.21
N SER A 355 -6.46 23.07 -6.76
CA SER A 355 -5.59 23.26 -5.58
C SER A 355 -6.31 23.25 -4.22
N VAL A 356 -7.50 22.66 -4.16
CA VAL A 356 -8.18 22.36 -2.89
C VAL A 356 -7.56 21.10 -2.29
N SER A 357 -7.37 21.11 -0.98
CA SER A 357 -6.99 19.94 -0.22
C SER A 357 -7.96 19.74 0.93
N ALA A 358 -8.36 18.50 1.17
CA ALA A 358 -9.16 18.15 2.34
C ALA A 358 -8.30 17.30 3.28
N LYS A 359 -8.36 17.62 4.57
CA LYS A 359 -7.66 16.90 5.63
C LYS A 359 -8.69 16.20 6.50
N HIS A 360 -8.55 14.90 6.65
CA HIS A 360 -9.32 14.10 7.60
C HIS A 360 -8.36 13.50 8.63
N THR A 361 -8.80 13.40 9.87
CA THR A 361 -7.99 12.84 10.95
C THR A 361 -8.85 11.87 11.74
N TYR A 362 -8.37 10.65 11.88
CA TYR A 362 -9.09 9.55 12.50
C TYR A 362 -8.26 9.00 13.67
N SER A 363 -8.93 8.58 14.74
CA SER A 363 -8.27 7.80 15.79
C SER A 363 -7.94 6.39 15.28
N ILE A 364 -6.76 5.90 15.60
CA ILE A 364 -6.34 4.50 15.36
C ILE A 364 -6.66 3.63 16.59
N LEU A 365 -6.92 4.26 17.73
CA LEU A 365 -7.24 3.56 18.96
C LEU A 365 -8.72 3.12 18.96
N PRO A 366 -9.02 1.94 19.50
CA PRO A 366 -10.39 1.54 19.81
C PRO A 366 -11.11 2.54 20.74
N PRO A 367 -12.43 2.73 20.62
CA PRO A 367 -13.19 3.67 21.44
C PRO A 367 -13.24 3.28 22.93
N ASP A 368 -13.08 2.00 23.23
CA ASP A 368 -13.00 1.43 24.58
C ASP A 368 -11.58 1.47 25.18
N PHE A 369 -10.59 1.97 24.42
CA PHE A 369 -9.23 2.09 24.91
C PHE A 369 -9.15 3.17 26.01
N PRO A 370 -8.48 2.90 27.15
CA PRO A 370 -8.42 3.85 28.26
C PRO A 370 -7.86 5.21 27.84
N GLU A 371 -8.59 6.29 28.15
CA GLU A 371 -8.13 7.65 27.89
C GLU A 371 -6.91 8.03 28.75
N TYR A 372 -6.89 7.54 30.00
CA TYR A 372 -5.80 7.79 30.95
C TYR A 372 -5.28 6.51 31.59
N PHE A 373 -3.98 6.45 31.76
CA PHE A 373 -3.23 5.43 32.48
C PHE A 373 -2.67 6.04 33.76
N SER A 374 -3.04 5.48 34.92
CA SER A 374 -2.52 5.90 36.21
C SER A 374 -1.09 5.38 36.41
N LEU A 375 -0.17 6.28 36.80
CA LEU A 375 1.22 5.92 37.12
C LEU A 375 1.43 5.57 38.59
N HIS A 376 0.47 5.95 39.43
CA HIS A 376 0.51 5.67 40.86
C HIS A 376 -0.48 4.55 41.21
N ASP A 377 0.01 3.54 41.92
CA ASP A 377 -0.85 2.68 42.71
C ASP A 377 -1.40 3.52 43.86
N VAL A 378 -2.71 3.70 43.89
CA VAL A 378 -3.48 4.60 44.80
C VAL A 378 -3.22 4.30 46.28
N THR A 379 -2.52 3.20 46.57
CA THR A 379 -2.34 2.63 47.89
C THR A 379 -1.00 2.97 48.58
N SER A 380 -0.02 3.59 47.90
CA SER A 380 1.26 3.94 48.54
C SER A 380 1.65 5.42 48.39
N ASP A 381 1.78 6.11 49.52
CA ASP A 381 2.32 7.47 49.63
C ASP A 381 3.78 7.60 49.17
N ALA A 382 4.44 6.47 48.87
CA ALA A 382 5.80 6.38 48.36
C ALA A 382 5.90 6.45 46.81
N SER A 383 4.78 6.58 46.09
CA SER A 383 4.71 6.35 44.65
C SER A 383 5.21 7.49 43.73
N GLY A 384 5.75 8.59 44.27
CA GLY A 384 6.25 9.73 43.48
C GLY A 384 7.76 9.71 43.18
N PHE A 385 8.27 10.81 42.62
CA PHE A 385 9.73 11.04 42.46
C PHE A 385 10.47 11.24 43.79
N ALA A 386 9.77 11.15 44.93
CA ALA A 386 10.29 11.28 46.27
C ALA A 386 11.14 10.08 46.74
N ALA A 387 11.13 8.96 46.02
CA ALA A 387 11.92 7.79 46.39
C ALA A 387 13.43 8.08 46.30
N ALA A 388 14.20 7.62 47.28
CA ALA A 388 15.67 7.75 47.32
C ALA A 388 16.37 7.11 46.10
N ALA A 389 15.69 6.19 45.41
CA ALA A 389 16.18 5.63 44.15
C ALA A 389 16.49 6.71 43.10
N PHE A 390 15.76 7.84 43.10
CA PHE A 390 16.01 8.95 42.18
C PHE A 390 17.17 9.85 42.60
N ASP A 391 17.89 9.54 43.69
CA ASP A 391 19.17 10.20 44.01
C ASP A 391 20.29 9.71 43.08
N GLU A 392 20.12 8.53 42.48
CA GLU A 392 21.03 8.03 41.46
C GLU A 392 20.79 8.76 40.12
N PRO A 393 21.84 9.29 39.46
CA PRO A 393 21.69 10.08 38.23
C PRO A 393 21.10 9.28 37.05
N ASN A 394 21.14 7.95 37.14
CA ASN A 394 20.67 7.02 36.12
C ASN A 394 19.36 6.31 36.49
N ALA A 395 18.65 6.79 37.51
CA ALA A 395 17.35 6.23 37.86
C ALA A 395 16.26 6.69 36.89
N TRP A 396 15.56 5.73 36.28
CA TRP A 396 14.45 5.98 35.36
C TRP A 396 13.22 5.22 35.82
N VAL A 397 12.06 5.87 35.79
CA VAL A 397 10.79 5.17 35.71
C VAL A 397 10.65 4.63 34.30
N GLN A 398 10.39 3.33 34.17
CA GLN A 398 10.22 2.67 32.88
C GLN A 398 8.82 2.10 32.77
N MET A 399 8.22 2.27 31.60
CA MET A 399 6.92 1.70 31.29
C MET A 399 6.92 1.12 29.89
N ARG A 400 6.14 0.06 29.74
CA ARG A 400 5.82 -0.54 28.45
C ARG A 400 4.32 -0.68 28.35
N LEU A 401 3.78 -0.24 27.22
CA LEU A 401 2.38 -0.38 26.87
C LEU A 401 2.27 -0.95 25.46
N ASP A 402 1.44 -1.97 25.27
CA ASP A 402 1.11 -2.44 23.93
C ASP A 402 -0.13 -1.65 23.45
N VAL A 403 0.08 -0.75 22.50
CA VAL A 403 -0.94 0.15 21.96
C VAL A 403 -1.72 -0.57 20.86
N PRO A 404 -3.05 -0.80 21.01
CA PRO A 404 -3.85 -1.49 20.02
C PRO A 404 -4.09 -0.62 18.78
N ILE A 405 -4.29 -1.30 17.65
CA ILE A 405 -4.58 -0.72 16.35
C ILE A 405 -5.92 -1.28 15.88
N ARG A 406 -6.82 -0.41 15.44
CA ARG A 406 -8.05 -0.81 14.74
C ARG A 406 -7.89 -0.69 13.22
N ASP A 407 -8.48 -1.63 12.50
CA ASP A 407 -8.51 -1.60 11.03
C ASP A 407 -9.58 -0.64 10.49
N VAL A 408 -10.74 -0.55 11.15
CA VAL A 408 -11.83 0.36 10.77
C VAL A 408 -11.85 1.56 11.71
N LEU A 409 -11.71 2.77 11.15
CA LEU A 409 -11.39 3.98 11.90
C LEU A 409 -12.60 4.83 12.30
N VAL A 410 -13.82 4.39 12.01
CA VAL A 410 -15.06 5.04 12.46
C VAL A 410 -16.06 3.94 12.77
N ASP A 411 -16.79 4.09 13.86
CA ASP A 411 -17.81 3.12 14.26
C ASP A 411 -19.00 3.23 13.29
N LYS A 412 -19.49 2.07 12.85
CA LYS A 412 -20.56 2.01 11.84
C LYS A 412 -21.83 2.74 12.29
N GLU A 413 -22.08 2.76 13.60
CA GLU A 413 -23.23 3.40 14.24
C GLU A 413 -23.16 4.94 14.18
N GLU A 414 -21.96 5.53 14.15
CA GLU A 414 -21.80 6.98 14.01
C GLU A 414 -22.06 7.48 12.57
N LEU A 415 -22.16 6.56 11.60
CA LEU A 415 -22.29 6.83 10.18
C LEU A 415 -23.71 6.62 9.63
N GLU A 416 -24.75 6.64 10.47
CA GLU A 416 -26.16 6.57 10.00
C GLU A 416 -26.48 7.63 8.92
N GLN A 417 -25.77 8.75 8.89
CA GLN A 417 -25.94 9.80 7.87
C GLN A 417 -25.19 9.53 6.55
N TYR A 418 -24.41 8.45 6.47
CA TYR A 418 -23.51 8.12 5.37
C TYR A 418 -23.46 6.60 5.10
N GLU A 419 -24.58 5.90 5.19
CA GLU A 419 -24.65 4.43 4.98
C GLU A 419 -24.01 3.96 3.67
N ASP A 420 -24.01 4.82 2.65
CA ASP A 420 -23.45 4.55 1.31
C ASP A 420 -21.95 4.88 1.18
N MET A 421 -21.33 5.47 2.20
CA MET A 421 -19.91 5.81 2.19
C MET A 421 -19.06 4.69 2.79
N PRO A 422 -17.91 4.35 2.20
CA PRO A 422 -17.05 3.31 2.70
C PRO A 422 -16.39 3.80 3.98
N LEU A 423 -16.36 2.91 4.96
CA LEU A 423 -15.74 3.19 6.25
C LEU A 423 -14.24 3.48 6.04
N PRO A 424 -13.70 4.54 6.65
CA PRO A 424 -12.28 4.82 6.59
C PRO A 424 -11.52 3.65 7.24
N LYS A 425 -10.52 3.13 6.52
CA LYS A 425 -9.69 2.01 6.98
C LYS A 425 -8.28 2.47 7.28
N LEU A 426 -7.60 1.69 8.10
CA LEU A 426 -6.18 1.84 8.35
C LEU A 426 -5.41 1.69 7.04
N ARG A 427 -4.49 2.62 6.78
CA ARG A 427 -3.68 2.63 5.56
C ARG A 427 -2.20 2.64 5.91
N PRO A 428 -1.32 2.14 5.03
CA PRO A 428 0.11 2.37 5.18
C PRO A 428 0.43 3.87 5.16
N SER A 429 1.45 4.28 5.92
CA SER A 429 2.08 5.60 5.81
C SER A 429 2.58 5.79 4.38
N GLU A 430 2.02 6.77 3.67
CA GLU A 430 2.32 6.99 2.26
C GLU A 430 2.34 8.48 1.91
N ARG A 431 3.33 8.89 1.12
CA ARG A 431 3.41 10.23 0.54
C ARG A 431 3.11 10.15 -0.96
N GLY A 432 1.85 9.85 -1.27
CA GLY A 432 1.37 9.70 -2.64
C GLY A 432 1.19 11.03 -3.39
N PRO A 433 0.87 10.94 -4.69
CA PRO A 433 0.70 12.10 -5.58
C PRO A 433 -0.53 12.94 -5.24
N LEU A 434 -1.70 12.30 -5.03
CA LEU A 434 -2.97 12.95 -4.71
C LEU A 434 -3.36 12.75 -3.24
N LEU A 435 -3.23 11.53 -2.71
CA LEU A 435 -3.41 11.22 -1.30
C LEU A 435 -2.09 11.17 -0.54
N SER A 436 -2.09 11.61 0.71
CA SER A 436 -1.01 11.31 1.66
C SER A 436 -1.59 10.85 2.98
N VAL A 437 -0.99 9.81 3.56
CA VAL A 437 -1.39 9.23 4.83
C VAL A 437 -0.22 9.37 5.80
N VAL A 438 -0.45 10.03 6.93
CA VAL A 438 0.54 10.26 7.98
C VAL A 438 -0.02 9.79 9.31
N HIS A 439 0.80 9.12 10.10
CA HIS A 439 0.42 8.64 11.41
C HIS A 439 1.23 9.30 12.50
N ALA A 440 0.60 9.61 13.62
CA ALA A 440 1.24 10.22 14.77
C ALA A 440 0.69 9.61 16.07
N LEU A 441 1.58 9.49 17.06
CA LEU A 441 1.27 9.11 18.42
C LEU A 441 1.52 10.31 19.34
N ASP A 442 0.48 10.82 19.96
CA ASP A 442 0.58 11.81 21.03
C ASP A 442 0.57 11.11 22.38
N VAL A 443 1.55 11.43 23.22
CA VAL A 443 1.63 11.01 24.62
C VAL A 443 1.54 12.26 25.48
N VAL A 444 0.53 12.36 26.34
CA VAL A 444 0.27 13.53 27.17
C VAL A 444 0.39 13.15 28.65
N PHE A 445 1.41 13.64 29.32
CA PHE A 445 1.60 13.47 30.76
C PHE A 445 0.91 14.60 31.51
N VAL A 446 0.06 14.26 32.47
CA VAL A 446 -0.51 15.24 33.40
C VAL A 446 0.46 15.36 34.56
N CYS A 447 1.09 16.51 34.69
CA CYS A 447 2.01 16.82 35.78
C CYS A 447 1.26 17.65 36.83
N SER A 448 1.47 17.34 38.11
CA SER A 448 0.97 18.14 39.22
C SER A 448 2.11 18.58 40.13
N TYR A 449 2.02 19.79 40.66
CA TYR A 449 3.02 20.38 41.54
C TYR A 449 2.33 20.98 42.77
N GLY A 450 2.64 20.44 43.94
CA GLY A 450 2.11 20.96 45.20
C GLY A 450 2.75 22.28 45.60
N SER A 451 1.98 23.22 46.15
CA SER A 451 2.55 24.39 46.83
C SER A 451 3.39 23.95 48.05
N ALA A 452 4.45 24.70 48.38
CA ALA A 452 5.19 24.47 49.61
C ALA A 452 4.23 24.78 50.77
N VAL A 453 4.04 23.82 51.67
CA VAL A 453 3.16 23.97 52.82
C VAL A 453 3.82 24.96 53.78
N GLU A 454 3.39 26.22 53.74
CA GLU A 454 3.51 27.09 54.92
C GLU A 454 2.44 26.64 55.91
N ASP A 455 2.89 25.94 56.96
CA ASP A 455 2.21 25.57 58.21
C ASP A 455 0.67 25.71 58.25
N GLY A 456 -0.05 24.63 57.91
CA GLY A 456 -1.33 24.31 58.56
C GLY A 456 -2.61 24.32 57.72
N GLU A 457 -2.64 24.89 56.52
CA GLU A 457 -3.80 24.78 55.61
C GLU A 457 -3.51 23.80 54.47
N ALA A 458 -3.75 22.51 54.74
CA ALA A 458 -3.62 21.45 53.75
C ALA A 458 -4.70 21.60 52.65
N GLY A 459 -4.30 22.13 51.49
CA GLY A 459 -4.79 21.58 50.22
C GLY A 459 -5.56 22.49 49.27
N ARG A 460 -5.17 23.75 49.04
CA ARG A 460 -5.89 24.57 48.04
C ARG A 460 -5.27 24.73 46.64
N ASP A 461 -3.95 24.80 46.49
CA ASP A 461 -3.39 25.07 45.15
C ASP A 461 -2.39 23.99 44.70
N VAL A 462 -2.90 22.97 44.02
CA VAL A 462 -2.09 22.05 43.21
C VAL A 462 -2.06 22.59 41.78
N ALA A 463 -0.91 23.09 41.36
CA ALA A 463 -0.69 23.47 39.97
C ALA A 463 -0.71 22.20 39.11
N THR A 464 -1.41 22.25 37.97
CA THR A 464 -1.47 21.14 37.01
C THR A 464 -1.13 21.67 35.63
N ASP A 465 -0.18 21.02 34.97
CA ASP A 465 0.25 21.32 33.60
C ASP A 465 0.33 20.02 32.78
N GLU A 466 0.17 20.12 31.47
CA GLU A 466 0.25 18.99 30.55
C GLU A 466 1.55 19.03 29.74
N LEU A 467 2.24 17.89 29.70
CA LEU A 467 3.42 17.69 28.89
C LEU A 467 3.08 16.77 27.71
N ARG A 468 3.12 17.29 26.49
CA ARG A 468 2.80 16.54 25.26
C ARG A 468 4.05 16.19 24.46
N LEU A 469 4.17 14.92 24.07
CA LEU A 469 5.14 14.42 23.12
C LEU A 469 4.41 13.88 21.89
N THR A 470 4.89 14.19 20.70
CA THR A 470 4.35 13.66 19.44
C THR A 470 5.42 12.82 18.74
N LEU A 471 5.15 11.53 18.55
CA LEU A 471 6.02 10.59 17.86
C LEU A 471 5.45 10.30 16.46
N PRO A 472 6.28 10.32 15.41
CA PRO A 472 5.86 9.85 14.10
C PRO A 472 5.69 8.33 14.12
N LEU A 473 4.58 7.84 13.57
CA LEU A 473 4.35 6.42 13.34
C LEU A 473 4.51 6.11 11.85
N SER A 474 5.21 5.02 11.52
CA SER A 474 5.32 4.51 10.16
C SER A 474 4.60 3.17 10.06
N LEU A 475 3.33 3.19 9.65
CA LEU A 475 2.63 1.96 9.34
C LEU A 475 3.02 1.49 7.94
N VAL A 476 3.48 0.27 7.80
CA VAL A 476 4.03 -0.24 6.55
C VAL A 476 3.49 -1.63 6.23
N ARG A 477 3.49 -1.99 4.95
CA ARG A 477 3.24 -3.38 4.56
C ARG A 477 4.51 -4.18 4.75
N MET A 478 4.40 -5.31 5.41
CA MET A 478 5.50 -6.26 5.55
C MET A 478 5.31 -7.41 4.58
N PRO A 479 6.38 -7.97 4.01
CA PRO A 479 6.24 -9.17 3.19
C PRO A 479 5.68 -10.26 4.11
N ARG A 480 4.60 -10.91 3.69
CA ARG A 480 4.07 -12.06 4.44
C ARG A 480 5.19 -13.10 4.47
N ARG A 481 5.76 -13.36 5.65
CA ARG A 481 6.64 -14.52 5.82
C ARG A 481 5.78 -15.72 5.47
N ASN A 482 6.05 -16.32 4.32
CA ASN A 482 5.37 -17.54 3.94
C ASN A 482 5.75 -18.57 5.02
N PRO A 483 4.82 -19.06 5.85
CA PRO A 483 5.14 -20.05 6.89
C PRO A 483 5.63 -21.37 6.29
N ARG A 484 5.61 -21.48 4.95
CA ARG A 484 6.12 -22.60 4.14
C ARG A 484 7.55 -22.44 3.65
N HIS A 485 8.34 -21.50 4.16
CA HIS A 485 9.79 -21.70 4.12
C HIS A 485 10.14 -22.83 5.09
N ALA A 486 9.88 -24.05 4.60
CA ALA A 486 10.45 -25.27 5.09
C ALA A 486 11.95 -25.01 5.25
N THR A 487 12.45 -25.33 6.43
CA THR A 487 13.81 -25.79 6.65
C THR A 487 14.29 -26.46 5.37
N THR A 488 15.27 -25.85 4.71
CA THR A 488 15.96 -26.49 3.59
C THR A 488 16.74 -27.66 4.17
N GLU A 489 16.04 -28.75 4.51
CA GLU A 489 16.66 -30.05 4.51
C GLU A 489 17.04 -30.28 3.05
N LEU A 490 18.33 -30.14 2.78
CA LEU A 490 18.95 -30.55 1.53
C LEU A 490 18.34 -31.92 1.15
N PRO A 491 17.66 -32.04 0.00
CA PRO A 491 17.23 -33.34 -0.43
C PRO A 491 18.49 -34.19 -0.58
N ARG A 492 18.57 -35.28 0.17
CA ARG A 492 19.55 -36.34 -0.08
C ARG A 492 19.31 -36.77 -1.53
N VAL A 493 20.21 -36.34 -2.41
CA VAL A 493 20.24 -36.76 -3.81
C VAL A 493 20.57 -38.24 -3.81
N ASP A 494 19.55 -39.07 -3.92
CA ASP A 494 19.71 -40.46 -4.35
C ASP A 494 19.68 -40.48 -5.89
N ALA A 495 20.82 -40.77 -6.49
CA ALA A 495 21.17 -40.44 -7.86
C ALA A 495 20.54 -41.38 -8.92
N ARG A 496 19.26 -41.76 -8.81
CA ARG A 496 18.70 -42.80 -9.68
C ARG A 496 17.44 -42.52 -10.49
N HIS A 497 16.72 -41.40 -10.33
CA HIS A 497 15.60 -41.09 -11.23
C HIS A 497 15.50 -39.60 -11.63
N PRO A 498 15.41 -39.27 -12.94
CA PRO A 498 15.11 -37.91 -13.38
C PRO A 498 13.61 -37.65 -13.22
N VAL A 499 13.22 -37.02 -12.12
CA VAL A 499 11.87 -36.48 -11.95
C VAL A 499 11.91 -35.01 -12.38
N LEU A 500 11.15 -34.66 -13.41
CA LEU A 500 10.92 -33.28 -13.81
C LEU A 500 10.28 -32.52 -12.63
N PRO A 501 10.78 -31.34 -12.25
CA PRO A 501 10.21 -30.58 -11.15
C PRO A 501 8.80 -30.07 -11.51
N PRO A 502 7.86 -30.00 -10.54
CA PRO A 502 6.55 -29.40 -10.75
C PRO A 502 6.66 -27.89 -11.02
N PRO A 503 5.73 -27.29 -11.77
CA PRO A 503 5.80 -25.90 -12.26
C PRO A 503 5.56 -24.79 -11.21
N ASP A 504 5.50 -25.09 -9.90
CA ASP A 504 5.02 -24.13 -8.89
C ASP A 504 6.10 -23.58 -7.93
N SER A 505 7.37 -23.52 -8.35
CA SER A 505 8.42 -22.83 -7.57
C SER A 505 9.00 -21.64 -8.32
N PRO A 506 8.48 -20.41 -8.09
CA PRO A 506 9.17 -19.21 -8.52
C PRO A 506 10.37 -18.97 -7.58
N TYR A 507 11.58 -19.06 -8.13
CA TYR A 507 12.82 -18.49 -7.59
C TYR A 507 13.09 -18.67 -6.08
N ALA A 508 13.42 -19.90 -5.66
CA ALA A 508 13.90 -20.16 -4.29
C ALA A 508 15.30 -19.61 -3.97
N VAL A 509 15.97 -18.90 -4.89
CA VAL A 509 17.25 -18.22 -4.61
C VAL A 509 17.28 -16.88 -5.34
N ALA A 510 16.39 -15.96 -4.98
CA ALA A 510 16.59 -14.56 -5.33
C ALA A 510 17.83 -14.07 -4.57
N LEU A 511 18.88 -13.67 -5.29
CA LEU A 511 20.03 -12.99 -4.69
C LEU A 511 19.51 -11.80 -3.87
N PRO A 512 20.09 -11.52 -2.69
CA PRO A 512 19.64 -10.42 -1.87
C PRO A 512 19.64 -9.12 -2.67
N ALA A 513 18.55 -8.36 -2.61
CA ALA A 513 18.49 -7.06 -3.25
C ALA A 513 19.58 -6.15 -2.66
N TYR A 514 20.12 -5.20 -3.46
CA TYR A 514 21.25 -4.36 -3.04
C TYR A 514 21.01 -3.63 -1.71
N ASN A 515 19.76 -3.20 -1.45
CA ASN A 515 19.33 -2.57 -0.20
C ASN A 515 19.28 -3.50 1.02
N GLN A 516 19.35 -4.82 0.81
CA GLN A 516 19.51 -5.80 1.88
C GLN A 516 20.98 -5.91 2.31
N LEU A 517 21.91 -5.67 1.38
CA LEU A 517 23.35 -5.73 1.62
C LEU A 517 23.95 -4.38 2.00
N TYR A 518 23.37 -3.25 1.59
CA TYR A 518 23.92 -1.92 1.82
C TYR A 518 22.87 -0.95 2.37
N TYR A 519 23.28 -0.07 3.27
CA TYR A 519 22.51 1.10 3.69
C TYR A 519 22.42 2.12 2.54
N SER A 520 21.48 3.06 2.63
CA SER A 520 21.25 4.10 1.62
C SER A 520 22.43 5.07 1.43
N ASN A 521 23.34 5.15 2.40
CA ASN A 521 24.61 5.88 2.32
C ASN A 521 25.74 5.07 1.66
N GLY A 522 25.48 3.84 1.21
CA GLY A 522 26.45 2.94 0.58
C GLY A 522 27.31 2.13 1.55
N THR A 523 27.11 2.21 2.87
CA THR A 523 27.84 1.35 3.81
C THR A 523 27.26 -0.06 3.78
N LEU A 524 28.12 -1.08 3.74
CA LEU A 524 27.69 -2.48 3.83
C LEU A 524 26.97 -2.69 5.16
N ARG A 525 25.78 -3.31 5.12
CA ARG A 525 25.10 -3.81 6.31
C ARG A 525 25.92 -5.01 6.81
N GLU A 526 26.49 -4.90 8.01
CA GLU A 526 27.20 -6.01 8.63
C GLU A 526 26.21 -7.15 8.87
N ASP A 527 26.40 -8.26 8.16
CA ASP A 527 25.62 -9.47 8.35
C ASP A 527 26.04 -10.11 9.69
N ALA A 528 25.14 -10.08 10.67
CA ALA A 528 25.39 -10.57 12.03
C ALA A 528 25.48 -12.11 12.10
N THR A 529 25.14 -12.80 11.00
CA THR A 529 25.50 -14.19 10.79
C THR A 529 26.82 -14.23 10.01
N PRO A 530 27.99 -14.37 10.67
CA PRO A 530 29.20 -14.68 9.93
C PRO A 530 28.92 -15.98 9.18
N LEU A 531 28.83 -15.91 7.85
CA LEU A 531 28.85 -17.09 7.00
C LEU A 531 30.00 -17.96 7.52
N PRO A 532 29.78 -19.25 7.80
CA PRO A 532 30.83 -20.11 8.34
C PRO A 532 32.06 -19.94 7.46
N ARG A 533 33.14 -19.40 8.05
CA ARG A 533 34.39 -19.24 7.34
C ARG A 533 34.81 -20.64 6.94
N TYR A 534 34.87 -20.90 5.64
CA TYR A 534 35.47 -22.12 5.14
C TYR A 534 36.96 -22.10 5.51
N THR A 535 37.30 -22.68 6.66
CA THR A 535 38.68 -23.00 7.02
C THR A 535 39.06 -24.26 6.25
N ARG A 536 40.23 -24.21 5.61
CA ARG A 536 40.77 -25.32 4.80
C ARG A 536 41.07 -26.56 5.66
N ASN A 537 41.22 -26.37 6.97
CA ASN A 537 41.47 -27.41 7.96
C ASN A 537 40.29 -27.54 8.92
N PRO A 538 39.76 -28.76 9.14
CA PRO A 538 38.66 -29.01 10.07
C PRO A 538 39.06 -28.82 11.55
N GLU A 539 40.35 -28.77 11.86
CA GLU A 539 40.86 -28.55 13.23
C GLU A 539 40.87 -27.07 13.65
N ASP A 540 40.80 -26.14 12.69
CA ASP A 540 40.74 -24.70 12.93
C ASP A 540 39.29 -24.18 13.01
N ALA A 541 38.30 -25.09 13.00
CA ALA A 541 36.90 -24.73 13.22
C ALA A 541 36.70 -24.43 14.70
N GLU A 542 36.68 -23.15 15.08
CA GLU A 542 36.24 -22.74 16.42
C GLU A 542 34.82 -23.26 16.66
N ASP A 543 34.63 -23.96 17.77
CA ASP A 543 33.30 -24.38 18.23
C ASP A 543 32.40 -23.13 18.34
N PRO A 544 31.18 -23.16 17.77
CA PRO A 544 30.28 -22.02 17.90
C PRO A 544 30.04 -21.74 19.38
N PRO A 545 30.03 -20.46 19.80
CA PRO A 545 29.76 -20.12 21.20
C PRO A 545 28.44 -20.76 21.63
N ALA A 546 28.45 -21.41 22.80
CA ALA A 546 27.26 -22.05 23.34
C ALA A 546 26.09 -21.05 23.34
N PRO A 547 24.91 -21.43 22.83
CA PRO A 547 23.77 -20.51 22.80
C PRO A 547 23.46 -20.06 24.24
N PRO A 548 23.17 -18.77 24.46
CA PRO A 548 22.81 -18.31 25.79
C PRO A 548 21.58 -19.08 26.27
N VAL A 549 21.68 -19.69 27.44
CA VAL A 549 20.56 -20.37 28.11
C VAL A 549 19.56 -19.30 28.52
N VAL A 550 18.57 -19.05 27.67
CA VAL A 550 17.44 -18.17 27.97
C VAL A 550 16.53 -18.89 28.96
N CYS A 551 16.67 -18.60 30.26
CA CYS A 551 15.63 -18.91 31.23
C CYS A 551 14.37 -18.11 30.89
N LYS A 552 13.43 -18.74 30.18
CA LYS A 552 12.06 -18.24 30.05
C LYS A 552 11.40 -18.25 31.43
N GLN A 553 11.42 -17.13 32.14
CA GLN A 553 10.40 -16.85 33.14
C GLN A 553 9.18 -16.26 32.40
N THR A 554 8.16 -17.08 32.20
CA THR A 554 6.81 -16.59 31.92
C THR A 554 6.31 -15.77 33.12
N PRO A 555 5.95 -14.49 32.98
CA PRO A 555 5.14 -13.84 33.99
C PRO A 555 3.74 -14.45 33.92
N SER A 556 3.27 -14.98 35.05
CA SER A 556 1.90 -15.45 35.21
C SER A 556 0.92 -14.32 34.95
N THR A 557 0.26 -14.34 33.80
CA THR A 557 -1.00 -13.63 33.58
C THR A 557 -2.03 -14.18 34.55
N LYS A 558 -2.42 -13.37 35.54
CA LYS A 558 -3.70 -13.42 36.26
C LYS A 558 -3.78 -12.22 37.22
N LEU A 559 -4.36 -11.12 36.75
CA LEU A 559 -5.03 -10.17 37.64
C LEU A 559 -6.43 -10.75 37.94
N PRO A 560 -6.79 -10.99 39.22
CA PRO A 560 -8.16 -11.32 39.57
C PRO A 560 -8.97 -10.01 39.62
N LEU A 561 -9.97 -9.91 38.74
CA LEU A 561 -11.08 -8.99 38.92
C LEU A 561 -11.92 -9.50 40.10
N SER A 562 -11.88 -8.79 41.23
CA SER A 562 -12.86 -8.97 42.31
C SER A 562 -14.16 -8.22 41.96
N PRO A 563 -15.34 -8.83 42.17
CA PRO A 563 -16.63 -8.22 41.88
C PRO A 563 -17.04 -7.22 42.97
N SER A 564 -17.61 -6.08 42.56
CA SER A 564 -18.34 -5.17 43.44
C SER A 564 -19.72 -5.74 43.81
N PRO A 565 -20.27 -5.43 44.99
CA PRO A 565 -21.41 -6.13 45.56
C PRO A 565 -22.75 -5.77 44.93
N ASP A 566 -23.60 -6.79 44.85
CA ASP A 566 -25.01 -6.74 44.47
C ASP A 566 -25.77 -5.61 45.17
N THR A 567 -26.42 -4.77 44.38
CA THR A 567 -27.52 -3.92 44.85
C THR A 567 -28.83 -4.65 44.51
N THR A 568 -29.33 -5.39 45.49
CA THR A 568 -30.72 -5.85 45.56
C THR A 568 -31.69 -4.68 45.44
N LEU A 569 -32.58 -4.73 44.45
CA LEU A 569 -33.93 -4.16 44.56
C LEU A 569 -34.97 -5.18 44.06
N PRO A 570 -36.13 -5.26 44.73
CA PRO A 570 -37.08 -6.37 44.57
C PRO A 570 -37.97 -6.19 43.35
N GLY A 571 -38.44 -7.33 42.84
CA GLY A 571 -39.23 -7.41 41.63
C GLY A 571 -40.62 -6.80 41.70
N LEU A 572 -41.24 -6.72 40.52
CA LEU A 572 -42.67 -6.74 40.35
C LEU A 572 -43.03 -7.56 39.10
N SER A 573 -44.03 -8.40 39.33
CA SER A 573 -44.64 -9.42 38.50
C SER A 573 -45.43 -8.84 37.31
N SER A 574 -45.54 -9.67 36.25
CA SER A 574 -46.69 -9.85 35.31
C SER A 574 -47.24 -8.62 34.58
N THR A 575 -47.59 -8.63 33.29
CA THR A 575 -48.47 -9.57 32.56
C THR A 575 -48.55 -9.07 31.11
N LEU A 576 -48.81 -10.00 30.16
CA LEU A 576 -49.13 -9.84 28.73
C LEU A 576 -47.99 -9.48 27.76
#